data_AF-A0A087TI22-F1
#
_entry.id   AF-A0A087TI22-F1
#
_cell.length_a   1.000
_cell.length_b   1.000
_cell.length_c   1.000
_cell.angle_alpha   90.00
_cell.angle_beta   90.00
_cell.angle_gamma   90.00
#
_symmetry.space_group_name_H-M   'P 1'
#
loop_
_entity.id
_entity.type
_entity.pdbx_description
1 polymer ?
#
loop_
_entity_poly.entity_id
_entity_poly.type
_entity_poly.pdbx_seq_one_letter_code
_entity_poly.pdbx_strand_id
1 'polypeptide(L)'
;MNLDKVTSHFLHSLESQGKKCVFDWCVDQGLITNKYKCPKCNKPMKLYERKNTTDGFEWRCRLGGHNVKRSIRKGSWFAESRLSIIRVLLVSYYWVHKVSNSFIEHELSMSSETVTDWKRFCRELCMEFCDSKMNQVGGDGIIVEICGNKLEKRKYNKRKIADGEWIFGGIEKGSNKYFLKVVKDG
;
A
#
# COMPACT_ATOMS: atom_id res chain seq x y z
N MET A 1 -10.10 -9.02 4.29
CA MET A 1 -8.97 -8.96 5.24
C MET A 1 -9.47 -8.25 6.49
N ASN A 2 -9.57 -8.95 7.62
CA ASN A 2 -9.91 -8.30 8.88
C ASN A 2 -8.62 -7.69 9.46
N LEU A 3 -8.48 -6.37 9.34
CA LEU A 3 -7.27 -5.64 9.76
C LEU A 3 -7.00 -5.77 11.27
N ASP A 4 -8.03 -6.06 12.08
CA ASP A 4 -7.91 -6.15 13.54
C ASP A 4 -7.07 -7.34 14.02
N LYS A 5 -6.74 -8.29 13.12
CA LYS A 5 -5.93 -9.47 13.43
C LYS A 5 -4.46 -9.37 13.02
N VAL A 6 -4.08 -8.36 12.23
CA VAL A 6 -2.70 -8.22 11.73
C VAL A 6 -1.95 -7.27 12.65
N THR A 7 -0.98 -7.80 13.40
CA THR A 7 -0.10 -7.02 14.29
C THR A 7 1.35 -7.04 13.80
N SER A 8 2.18 -6.09 14.26
CA SER A 8 3.63 -6.13 13.98
C SER A 8 4.27 -7.43 14.49
N HIS A 9 3.88 -7.90 15.68
CA HIS A 9 4.36 -9.17 16.23
C HIS A 9 4.01 -10.35 15.32
N PHE A 10 2.78 -10.41 14.80
CA PHE A 10 2.38 -11.43 13.84
C PHE A 10 3.24 -11.38 12.56
N LEU A 11 3.48 -10.20 12.00
CA LEU A 11 4.29 -10.05 10.80
C LEU A 11 5.76 -10.46 11.03
N HIS A 12 6.35 -10.08 12.15
CA HIS A 12 7.70 -10.53 12.53
C HIS A 12 7.77 -12.04 12.76
N SER A 13 6.74 -12.63 13.37
CA SER A 13 6.61 -14.09 13.50
C SER A 13 6.46 -14.79 12.14
N LEU A 14 5.78 -14.16 11.18
CA LEU A 14 5.68 -14.67 9.81
C LEU A 14 7.02 -14.59 9.08
N GLU A 15 7.81 -13.52 9.32
CA GLU A 15 9.17 -13.38 8.79
C GLU A 15 10.08 -14.51 9.28
N SER A 16 10.04 -14.83 10.57
CA SER A 16 10.90 -15.85 11.18
C SER A 16 10.56 -17.28 10.74
N GLN A 17 9.30 -17.55 10.38
CA GLN A 17 8.86 -18.81 9.77
C GLN A 17 9.34 -18.99 8.32
N GLY A 18 9.87 -17.93 7.72
CA GLY A 18 10.54 -17.97 6.42
C GLY A 18 9.65 -17.60 5.24
N LYS A 19 10.33 -17.43 4.09
CA LYS A 19 9.75 -16.81 2.88
C LYS A 19 8.54 -17.56 2.31
N LYS A 20 8.49 -18.90 2.48
CA LYS A 20 7.35 -19.71 2.02
C LYS A 20 6.09 -19.39 2.81
N CYS A 21 6.21 -19.23 4.13
CA CYS A 21 5.11 -18.89 5.01
C CYS A 21 4.54 -17.50 4.67
N VAL A 22 5.43 -16.52 4.43
CA VAL A 22 5.05 -15.19 3.94
C VAL A 22 4.27 -15.28 2.63
N PHE A 23 4.76 -16.06 1.66
CA PHE A 23 4.08 -16.25 0.37
C PHE A 23 2.69 -16.88 0.52
N ASP A 24 2.57 -17.96 1.30
CA ASP A 24 1.30 -18.67 1.49
C ASP A 24 0.28 -17.79 2.19
N TRP A 25 0.69 -17.07 3.24
CA TRP A 25 -0.19 -16.12 3.89
C TRP A 25 -0.66 -15.01 2.94
N CYS A 26 0.24 -14.46 2.10
CA CYS A 26 -0.15 -13.45 1.10
C CYS A 26 -1.13 -13.99 0.07
N VAL A 27 -1.02 -15.27 -0.30
CA VAL A 27 -1.98 -15.97 -1.15
C VAL A 27 -3.33 -16.09 -0.45
N ASP A 28 -3.36 -16.53 0.80
CA ASP A 28 -4.59 -16.73 1.58
C ASP A 28 -5.33 -15.41 1.84
N GLN A 29 -4.58 -14.31 2.01
CA GLN A 29 -5.16 -12.97 2.11
C GLN A 29 -5.58 -12.36 0.76
N GLY A 30 -5.31 -13.03 -0.36
CA GLY A 30 -5.62 -12.54 -1.71
C GLY A 30 -4.72 -11.37 -2.16
N LEU A 31 -3.58 -11.16 -1.50
CA LEU A 31 -2.61 -10.11 -1.85
C LEU A 31 -1.73 -10.51 -3.04
N ILE A 32 -1.55 -11.81 -3.27
CA ILE A 32 -0.79 -12.37 -4.40
C ILE A 32 -1.57 -13.55 -5.00
N THR A 33 -1.50 -13.73 -6.32
CA THR A 33 -2.09 -14.90 -6.97
C THR A 33 -1.30 -16.18 -6.72
N ASN A 34 -2.01 -17.27 -6.48
CA ASN A 34 -1.43 -18.62 -6.33
C ASN A 34 -1.20 -19.36 -7.64
N LYS A 35 -1.57 -18.77 -8.79
CA LYS A 35 -1.51 -19.44 -10.08
C LYS A 35 -1.19 -18.49 -11.22
N TYR A 36 -0.41 -19.01 -12.17
CA TYR A 36 -0.17 -18.38 -13.46
C TYR A 36 -0.27 -19.37 -14.59
N LYS A 37 -0.72 -18.90 -15.75
CA LYS A 37 -0.63 -19.62 -17.02
C LYS A 37 0.56 -19.12 -17.81
N CYS A 38 1.28 -20.04 -18.44
CA CYS A 38 2.38 -19.71 -19.32
C CYS A 38 1.85 -19.01 -20.58
N PRO A 39 2.36 -17.84 -20.97
CA PRO A 39 1.91 -17.13 -22.17
C PRO A 39 2.21 -17.90 -23.48
N LYS A 40 3.13 -18.88 -23.48
CA LYS A 40 3.49 -19.66 -24.67
C LYS A 40 2.62 -20.90 -24.89
N CYS A 41 2.28 -21.66 -23.84
CA CYS A 41 1.50 -22.91 -23.95
C CYS A 41 0.15 -22.87 -23.22
N ASN A 42 -0.18 -21.78 -22.55
CA ASN A 42 -1.38 -21.61 -21.73
C ASN A 42 -1.55 -22.63 -20.58
N LYS A 43 -0.53 -23.46 -20.31
CA LYS A 43 -0.53 -24.44 -19.21
C LYS A 43 -0.15 -23.76 -17.88
N PRO A 44 -0.59 -24.32 -16.73
CA PRO A 44 -0.19 -23.82 -15.41
C PRO A 44 1.34 -23.81 -15.24
N MET A 45 1.85 -22.71 -14.69
CA MET A 45 3.25 -22.59 -14.27
C MET A 45 3.43 -23.28 -12.91
N LYS A 46 4.64 -23.77 -12.63
CA LYS A 46 5.01 -24.33 -11.33
C LYS A 46 5.80 -23.31 -10.52
N LEU A 47 5.64 -23.32 -9.21
CA LEU A 47 6.42 -22.50 -8.28
C LEU A 47 7.78 -23.17 -8.04
N TYR A 48 8.85 -22.41 -8.10
CA TYR A 48 10.21 -22.90 -7.83
C TYR A 48 10.90 -22.01 -6.82
N GLU A 49 11.65 -22.63 -5.91
CA GLU A 49 12.54 -21.92 -5.02
C GLU A 49 13.75 -21.38 -5.79
N ARG A 50 14.15 -20.15 -5.45
CA ARG A 50 15.31 -19.46 -5.98
C ARG A 50 15.92 -18.59 -4.90
N LYS A 51 16.91 -19.13 -4.19
CA LYS A 51 17.60 -18.51 -3.04
C LYS A 51 18.10 -17.08 -3.31
N ASN A 52 18.57 -16.80 -4.53
CA ASN A 52 19.14 -15.50 -4.91
C ASN A 52 18.10 -14.43 -5.26
N THR A 53 16.82 -14.65 -4.95
CA THR A 53 15.77 -13.64 -5.13
C THR A 53 15.27 -13.13 -3.79
N THR A 54 14.78 -11.89 -3.77
CA THR A 54 14.34 -11.20 -2.55
C THR A 54 13.36 -12.04 -1.73
N ASP A 55 12.31 -12.60 -2.34
CA ASP A 55 11.35 -13.48 -1.63
C ASP A 55 11.54 -14.97 -1.92
N GLY A 56 12.62 -15.37 -2.58
CA GLY A 56 13.01 -16.77 -2.65
C GLY A 56 12.19 -17.65 -3.59
N PHE A 57 11.19 -17.13 -4.30
CA PHE A 57 10.36 -17.94 -5.22
C PHE A 57 10.10 -17.25 -6.55
N GLU A 58 9.90 -18.06 -7.59
CA GLU A 58 9.42 -17.61 -8.89
C GLU A 58 8.58 -18.67 -9.61
N TRP A 59 7.68 -18.22 -10.46
CA TRP A 59 6.91 -19.08 -11.34
C TRP A 59 7.71 -19.42 -12.58
N ARG A 60 7.77 -20.71 -12.96
CA ARG A 60 8.41 -21.16 -14.20
C ARG A 60 7.54 -22.09 -15.02
N CYS A 61 7.70 -22.00 -16.33
CA CYS A 61 7.23 -22.99 -17.29
C CYS A 61 8.43 -23.58 -18.04
N ARG A 62 8.57 -24.91 -17.98
CA ARG A 62 9.60 -25.70 -18.66
C ARG A 62 9.07 -26.70 -19.70
N LEU A 63 7.75 -26.66 -19.96
CA LEU A 63 7.12 -27.58 -20.91
C LEU A 63 7.63 -27.31 -22.34
N GLY A 64 7.94 -28.36 -23.10
CA GLY A 64 8.34 -28.24 -24.51
C GLY A 64 9.55 -27.34 -24.76
N GLY A 65 10.52 -27.31 -23.84
CA GLY A 65 11.71 -26.45 -23.96
C GLY A 65 11.47 -24.97 -23.61
N HIS A 66 10.30 -24.61 -23.08
CA HIS A 66 10.06 -23.25 -22.60
C HIS A 66 11.01 -22.86 -21.45
N ASN A 67 11.35 -21.57 -21.36
CA ASN A 67 12.08 -21.00 -20.23
C ASN A 67 11.40 -19.71 -19.76
N VAL A 68 10.08 -19.74 -19.60
CA VAL A 68 9.30 -18.58 -19.17
C VAL A 68 9.37 -18.48 -17.65
N LYS A 69 9.77 -17.31 -17.15
CA LYS A 69 9.85 -16.98 -15.72
C LYS A 69 8.89 -15.85 -15.40
N ARG A 70 8.36 -15.84 -14.18
CA ARG A 70 7.52 -14.74 -13.68
C ARG A 70 7.72 -14.58 -12.18
N SER A 71 7.86 -13.34 -11.72
CA SER A 71 7.93 -13.03 -10.30
C SER A 71 6.63 -13.44 -9.60
N ILE A 72 6.74 -13.92 -8.36
CA ILE A 72 5.55 -14.15 -7.51
C ILE A 72 4.76 -12.85 -7.28
N ARG A 73 5.43 -11.69 -7.33
CA ARG A 73 4.83 -10.37 -7.11
C ARG A 73 4.10 -9.78 -8.32
N LYS A 74 4.14 -10.43 -9.47
CA LYS A 74 3.61 -9.83 -10.70
C LYS A 74 2.12 -9.49 -10.51
N GLY A 75 1.69 -8.32 -10.96
CA GLY A 75 0.27 -7.93 -10.93
C GLY A 75 -0.32 -7.78 -9.52
N SER A 76 0.50 -7.59 -8.49
CA SER A 76 0.05 -7.25 -7.14
C SER A 76 0.67 -5.95 -6.65
N TRP A 77 0.22 -5.51 -5.47
CA TRP A 77 0.78 -4.36 -4.74
C TRP A 77 2.31 -4.43 -4.58
N PHE A 78 2.88 -5.62 -4.51
CA PHE A 78 4.32 -5.82 -4.31
C PHE A 78 5.13 -5.73 -5.61
N ALA A 79 4.47 -5.61 -6.77
CA ALA A 79 5.15 -5.52 -8.05
C ALA A 79 6.11 -4.32 -8.09
N GLU A 80 7.26 -4.49 -8.76
CA GLU A 80 8.30 -3.46 -8.94
C GLU A 80 8.97 -2.91 -7.67
N SER A 81 8.48 -3.24 -6.47
CA SER A 81 9.14 -2.86 -5.22
C SER A 81 10.50 -3.54 -5.09
N ARG A 82 11.50 -2.80 -4.59
CA ARG A 82 12.82 -3.35 -4.24
C ARG A 82 12.83 -4.03 -2.87
N LEU A 83 11.85 -3.71 -2.02
CA LEU A 83 11.70 -4.31 -0.68
C LEU A 83 11.20 -5.76 -0.80
N SER A 84 11.46 -6.59 0.20
CA SER A 84 10.78 -7.90 0.31
C SER A 84 9.29 -7.69 0.61
N ILE A 85 8.46 -8.69 0.27
CA ILE A 85 7.03 -8.67 0.57
C ILE A 85 6.80 -8.36 2.06
N ILE A 86 7.55 -9.01 2.94
CA ILE A 86 7.40 -8.82 4.38
C ILE A 86 7.78 -7.41 4.85
N ARG A 87 8.81 -6.79 4.25
CA ARG A 87 9.18 -5.40 4.55
C ARG A 87 8.10 -4.43 4.08
N VAL A 88 7.52 -4.65 2.90
CA VAL A 88 6.36 -3.88 2.44
C VAL A 88 5.20 -3.97 3.43
N LEU A 89 4.87 -5.17 3.91
CA LEU A 89 3.79 -5.35 4.90
C LEU A 89 4.08 -4.61 6.21
N LEU A 90 5.29 -4.74 6.75
CA LEU A 90 5.69 -4.09 8.01
C LEU A 90 5.68 -2.57 7.90
N VAL A 91 6.27 -1.98 6.85
CA VAL A 91 6.27 -0.52 6.68
C VAL A 91 4.85 0.01 6.49
N SER A 92 4.02 -0.70 5.71
CA SER A 92 2.60 -0.32 5.55
C SER A 92 1.84 -0.38 6.87
N TYR A 93 2.05 -1.42 7.69
CA TYR A 93 1.48 -1.50 9.04
C TYR A 93 1.89 -0.29 9.88
N TYR A 94 3.19 -0.03 10.01
CA TYR A 94 3.67 1.10 10.82
C TYR A 94 3.20 2.46 10.30
N TRP A 95 3.04 2.61 8.99
CA TRP A 95 2.48 3.82 8.40
C TRP A 95 1.02 4.04 8.79
N VAL A 96 0.17 3.02 8.70
CA VAL A 96 -1.24 3.09 9.11
C VAL A 96 -1.35 3.41 10.61
N HIS A 97 -0.47 2.84 11.43
CA HIS A 97 -0.39 3.09 12.87
C HIS A 97 0.32 4.41 13.25
N LYS A 98 0.62 5.29 12.27
CA LYS A 98 1.23 6.61 12.48
C LYS A 98 2.56 6.59 13.26
N VAL A 99 3.31 5.50 13.14
CA VAL A 99 4.61 5.34 13.81
C VAL A 99 5.66 6.26 13.16
N SER A 100 6.58 6.80 13.98
CA SER A 100 7.61 7.75 13.53
C SER A 100 8.56 7.12 12.50
N ASN A 101 9.16 7.94 11.65
CA ASN A 101 10.14 7.45 10.66
C ASN A 101 11.37 6.85 11.35
N SER A 102 11.92 7.53 12.37
CA SER A 102 13.09 7.07 13.11
C SER A 102 12.89 5.68 13.72
N PHE A 103 11.70 5.40 14.24
CA PHE A 103 11.39 4.07 14.77
C PHE A 103 11.40 3.02 13.66
N ILE A 104 10.74 3.30 12.52
CA ILE A 104 10.66 2.36 11.40
C ILE A 104 12.06 2.11 10.80
N GLU A 105 12.87 3.15 10.65
CA GLU A 105 14.25 3.08 10.18
C GLU A 105 15.09 2.16 11.06
N HIS A 106 15.02 2.35 12.39
CA HIS A 106 15.70 1.51 13.37
C HIS A 106 15.18 0.07 13.35
N GLU A 107 13.88 -0.11 13.56
CA GLU A 107 13.21 -1.41 13.69
C GLU A 107 13.38 -2.29 12.46
N LEU A 108 13.29 -1.68 11.27
CA LEU A 108 13.38 -2.42 10.01
C LEU A 108 14.76 -2.36 9.35
N SER A 109 15.73 -1.67 9.98
CA SER A 109 17.07 -1.43 9.43
C SER A 109 17.01 -0.85 8.01
N MET A 110 16.16 0.16 7.82
CA MET A 110 15.91 0.81 6.53
C MET A 110 16.47 2.23 6.51
N SER A 111 16.89 2.68 5.34
CA SER A 111 17.34 4.07 5.18
C SER A 111 16.18 5.05 5.30
N SER A 112 16.46 6.27 5.75
CA SER A 112 15.46 7.33 5.90
C SER A 112 14.82 7.70 4.55
N GLU A 113 15.58 7.63 3.46
CA GLU A 113 15.07 7.82 2.10
C GLU A 113 14.02 6.76 1.77
N THR A 114 14.33 5.49 2.03
CA THR A 114 13.44 4.37 1.71
C THR A 114 12.13 4.45 2.50
N VAL A 115 12.19 4.78 3.79
CA VAL A 115 10.99 4.95 4.63
C VAL A 115 10.15 6.14 4.17
N THR A 116 10.79 7.26 3.82
CA THR A 116 10.12 8.46 3.33
C THR A 116 9.42 8.23 1.99
N ASP A 117 10.13 7.59 1.05
CA ASP A 117 9.61 7.24 -0.27
C ASP A 117 8.45 6.26 -0.17
N TRP A 118 8.56 5.24 0.69
CA TRP A 118 7.46 4.29 0.87
C TRP A 118 6.21 4.95 1.48
N LYS A 119 6.38 5.79 2.50
CA LYS A 119 5.25 6.54 3.08
C LYS A 119 4.64 7.52 2.07
N ARG A 120 5.44 8.09 1.16
CA ARG A 120 4.95 8.92 0.06
C ARG A 120 4.08 8.10 -0.89
N PHE A 121 4.57 6.95 -1.34
CA PHE A 121 3.82 6.03 -2.20
C PHE A 121 2.46 5.65 -1.58
N CYS A 122 2.46 5.29 -0.29
CA CYS A 122 1.19 4.99 0.40
C CYS A 122 0.22 6.17 0.44
N ARG A 123 0.72 7.40 0.65
CA ARG A 123 -0.12 8.62 0.59
C ARG A 123 -0.69 8.85 -0.80
N GLU A 124 0.13 8.72 -1.84
CA GLU A 124 -0.28 8.92 -3.23
C GLU A 124 -1.39 7.95 -3.63
N LEU A 125 -1.25 6.67 -3.29
CA LEU A 125 -2.29 5.68 -3.54
C LEU A 125 -3.59 5.94 -2.77
N CYS A 126 -3.50 6.39 -1.51
CA CYS A 126 -4.70 6.78 -0.77
C CYS A 126 -5.39 8.00 -1.38
N MET A 127 -4.64 8.99 -1.87
CA MET A 127 -5.21 10.14 -2.57
C MET A 127 -5.90 9.73 -3.86
N GLU A 128 -5.25 8.91 -4.69
CA GLU A 128 -5.84 8.39 -5.94
C GLU A 128 -7.11 7.57 -5.66
N PHE A 129 -7.09 6.72 -4.64
CA PHE A 129 -8.27 5.98 -4.22
C PHE A 129 -9.40 6.93 -3.78
N CYS A 130 -9.08 7.91 -2.92
CA CYS A 130 -10.05 8.90 -2.47
C CYS A 130 -10.69 9.64 -3.65
N ASP A 131 -9.87 10.13 -4.58
CA ASP A 131 -10.31 10.85 -5.78
C ASP A 131 -11.19 9.97 -6.68
N SER A 132 -10.82 8.71 -6.89
CA SER A 132 -11.57 7.76 -7.72
C SER A 132 -12.96 7.40 -7.17
N LYS A 133 -13.16 7.63 -5.86
CA LYS A 133 -14.39 7.30 -5.13
C LYS A 133 -15.18 8.54 -4.72
N MET A 134 -14.67 9.74 -4.99
CA MET A 134 -15.41 10.97 -4.74
C MET A 134 -16.66 11.02 -5.62
N ASN A 135 -17.76 11.46 -5.03
CA ASN A 135 -19.05 11.57 -5.69
C ASN A 135 -19.67 12.93 -5.41
N GLN A 136 -20.60 13.33 -6.27
CA GLN A 136 -21.51 14.42 -5.91
C GLN A 136 -22.32 14.00 -4.68
N VAL A 137 -22.34 14.89 -3.69
CA VAL A 137 -23.12 14.73 -2.46
C VAL A 137 -24.26 15.74 -2.40
N GLY A 138 -25.32 15.40 -1.67
CA GLY A 138 -26.48 16.26 -1.44
C GLY A 138 -27.61 16.02 -2.43
N GLY A 139 -28.64 16.86 -2.35
CA GLY A 139 -29.91 16.69 -3.06
C GLY A 139 -31.08 17.02 -2.13
N ASP A 140 -32.30 17.02 -2.67
CA ASP A 140 -33.48 17.30 -1.87
C ASP A 140 -33.66 16.25 -0.77
N GLY A 141 -33.90 16.72 0.46
CA GLY A 141 -34.00 15.85 1.65
C GLY A 141 -32.70 15.17 2.12
N ILE A 142 -31.55 15.41 1.48
CA ILE A 142 -30.26 14.78 1.87
C ILE A 142 -29.46 15.71 2.79
N ILE A 143 -29.07 15.18 3.95
CA ILE A 143 -28.20 15.87 4.90
C ILE A 143 -26.74 15.53 4.59
N VAL A 144 -25.93 16.57 4.35
CA VAL A 144 -24.48 16.46 4.19
C VAL A 144 -23.80 17.10 5.39
N GLU A 145 -22.95 16.33 6.07
CA GLU A 145 -22.08 16.85 7.12
C GLU A 145 -20.80 17.37 6.47
N ILE A 146 -20.49 18.66 6.67
CA ILE A 146 -19.32 19.32 6.08
C ILE A 146 -18.29 19.58 7.18
N CYS A 147 -17.02 19.29 6.89
CA CYS A 147 -15.89 19.61 7.75
C CYS A 147 -14.85 20.40 6.95
N GLY A 148 -14.32 21.47 7.55
CA GLY A 148 -13.22 22.26 7.00
C GLY A 148 -12.00 22.14 7.89
N ASN A 149 -10.82 21.97 7.29
CA ASN A 149 -9.55 22.07 8.00
C ASN A 149 -8.60 22.99 7.24
N LYS A 150 -7.96 23.94 7.92
CA LYS A 150 -6.99 24.83 7.31
C LYS A 150 -5.61 24.19 7.39
N LEU A 151 -5.03 23.87 6.23
CA LEU A 151 -3.65 23.40 6.15
C LEU A 151 -2.69 24.58 6.15
N GLU A 152 -2.10 24.83 7.30
CA GLU A 152 -1.02 25.79 7.43
C GLU A 152 0.30 25.17 6.96
N LYS A 153 0.92 25.75 5.93
CA LYS A 153 2.26 25.35 5.50
C LYS A 153 3.31 26.02 6.39
N ARG A 154 3.99 25.24 7.25
CA ARG A 154 5.21 25.71 7.93
C ARG A 154 6.33 25.90 6.90
N LYS A 155 6.73 27.14 6.65
CA LYS A 155 7.99 27.44 5.94
C LYS A 155 9.15 27.36 6.94
N TYR A 156 10.05 26.40 6.78
CA TYR A 156 11.33 26.43 7.50
C TYR A 156 12.08 27.74 7.13
N ASN A 157 12.64 28.43 8.13
CA ASN A 157 13.49 29.62 8.03
C ASN A 157 12.88 31.02 7.74
N LYS A 158 11.59 31.31 7.95
CA LYS A 158 11.10 32.72 7.96
C LYS A 158 9.99 33.00 9.00
N ARG A 159 10.03 34.20 9.60
CA ARG A 159 9.08 34.74 10.62
C ARG A 159 7.65 35.04 10.10
N LYS A 160 7.22 34.50 8.95
CA LYS A 160 5.88 34.74 8.36
C LYS A 160 5.18 33.41 8.06
N ILE A 161 4.02 33.22 8.67
CA ILE A 161 3.07 32.14 8.34
C ILE A 161 2.63 32.38 6.89
N ALA A 162 2.72 31.35 6.05
CA ALA A 162 2.17 31.42 4.68
C ALA A 162 0.66 31.20 4.77
N ASP A 163 -0.13 31.93 3.99
CA ASP A 163 -1.57 31.67 3.84
C ASP A 163 -1.78 30.19 3.51
N GLY A 164 -2.48 29.51 4.41
CA GLY A 164 -2.80 28.10 4.30
C GLY A 164 -3.87 27.84 3.25
N GLU A 165 -3.95 26.61 2.76
CA GLU A 165 -5.04 26.17 1.90
C GLU A 165 -6.13 25.54 2.76
N TRP A 166 -7.40 25.80 2.46
CA TRP A 166 -8.50 25.09 3.10
C TRP A 166 -8.72 23.76 2.43
N ILE A 167 -8.98 22.72 3.22
CA ILE A 167 -9.55 21.48 2.72
C ILE A 167 -10.95 21.37 3.31
N PHE A 168 -11.93 21.33 2.43
CA PHE A 168 -13.30 20.99 2.79
C PHE A 168 -13.57 19.55 2.41
N GLY A 169 -14.15 18.80 3.33
CA GLY A 169 -14.73 17.50 3.05
C GLY A 169 -16.21 17.52 3.41
N GLY A 170 -16.99 16.65 2.79
CA GLY A 170 -18.33 16.39 3.26
C GLY A 170 -18.77 14.96 2.96
N ILE A 171 -19.62 14.43 3.83
CA ILE A 171 -20.18 13.08 3.74
C ILE A 171 -21.69 13.13 3.84
N GLU A 172 -22.39 12.37 3.00
CA GLU A 172 -23.84 12.21 3.10
C GLU A 172 -24.18 11.29 4.28
N LYS A 173 -25.10 11.74 5.15
CA LYS A 173 -25.53 10.94 6.28
C LYS A 173 -26.30 9.69 5.80
N GLY A 174 -25.91 8.52 6.30
CA GLY A 174 -26.54 7.25 5.94
C GLY A 174 -26.10 6.68 4.57
N SER A 175 -25.12 7.31 3.91
CA SER A 175 -24.52 6.83 2.68
C SER A 175 -22.98 6.80 2.79
N ASN A 176 -22.30 6.21 1.81
CA ASN A 176 -20.83 6.22 1.71
C ASN A 176 -20.33 7.26 0.69
N LYS A 177 -21.17 8.20 0.24
CA LYS A 177 -20.75 9.26 -0.68
C LYS A 177 -20.09 10.39 0.07
N TYR A 178 -18.97 10.86 -0.47
CA TYR A 178 -18.21 11.97 0.09
C TYR A 178 -17.53 12.78 -1.01
N PHE A 179 -17.12 13.99 -0.65
CA PHE A 179 -16.18 14.81 -1.42
C PHE A 179 -15.05 15.33 -0.53
N LEU A 180 -13.90 15.62 -1.12
CA LEU A 180 -12.77 16.34 -0.54
C LEU A 180 -12.29 17.39 -1.55
N LYS A 181 -12.18 18.66 -1.15
CA LYS A 181 -11.83 19.75 -2.06
C LYS A 181 -10.89 20.75 -1.40
N VAL A 182 -9.79 21.02 -2.07
CA VAL A 182 -8.87 22.11 -1.70
C VAL A 182 -9.45 23.44 -2.21
N VAL A 183 -9.54 24.43 -1.34
CA VAL A 183 -10.03 25.78 -1.60
C VAL A 183 -8.95 26.77 -1.19
N LYS A 184 -8.62 27.70 -2.10
CA LYS A 184 -7.66 28.78 -1.83
C LYS A 184 -8.41 29.96 -1.22
N ASP A 185 -7.77 30.66 -0.27
CA ASP A 185 -8.26 31.96 0.18
C ASP A 185 -8.25 32.91 -1.04
N GLY A 186 -9.40 33.56 -1.30
CA GLY A 186 -9.66 34.40 -2.46
C GLY A 186 -9.24 35.86 -2.30
#